data_AF-A0A9P7EKE6-F1
#
_entry.id   AF-A0A9P7EKE6-F1
#
_cell.length_a   1.000
_cell.length_b   1.000
_cell.length_c   1.000
_cell.angle_alpha   90.00
_cell.angle_beta   90.00
_cell.angle_gamma   90.00
#
_symmetry.space_group_name_H-M   'P 1'
#
loop_
_entity.id
_entity.type
_entity.pdbx_description
1 polymer ?
#
loop_
_entity_poly.entity_id
_entity_poly.type
_entity_poly.pdbx_seq_one_letter_code
_entity_poly.pdbx_strand_id
1 'polypeptide(L)'
;MKALSTDQTNQILFYLDFNQSTRENSHSSGEAPKCGWLNINLITSSTKEMGPGSQWDTLDDHFGDWNWKKIVGLGMDKAQEEKEAHVMAFEELDGTLQPGASDPWKLEIEYWEHNPNDSFVTNPFKLKVTHKQTAISQAAVQLKLAEMEAHDLQLGVNISLHPDISPSMFIASGIDLESEQCHLQADMAHLGLHPTDTQKATTQHQQNSLQCKINAWRHIQALYTPAVQLLHSYSSQSSLDPITPEDIKLYLPLTMCVRSMHCDTHLQTTEWELHFSQAGDALEELRQSLHLCDYMYTFKRDWICGQSTNTWAQNAFTHIVSKVSAAADKYCAAHGALLALTPLLQMISWNFKYKELNKKDDMHRMSALTKGAQLRHNLTDHFEKMWIVHLSATAGSPVGKEDEEGTGN
;
A
#
# COMPACT_ATOMS: atom_id res chain seq x y z
N MET A 1 -45.21 -12.47 27.54
CA MET A 1 -44.72 -11.61 26.45
C MET A 1 -43.45 -10.94 26.94
N LYS A 2 -42.31 -10.93 26.23
CA LYS A 2 -41.98 -11.44 24.90
C LYS A 2 -41.04 -12.66 24.97
N ALA A 3 -40.98 -13.45 23.90
CA ALA A 3 -39.94 -14.46 23.69
C ALA A 3 -38.98 -13.96 22.59
N LEU A 4 -37.67 -14.17 22.78
CA LEU A 4 -36.58 -14.16 21.80
C LEU A 4 -35.50 -15.08 22.44
N SER A 5 -35.35 -16.34 22.02
CA SER A 5 -34.62 -16.76 20.82
C SER A 5 -33.09 -16.61 20.96
N THR A 6 -32.49 -17.40 21.84
CA THR A 6 -31.05 -17.72 21.81
C THR A 6 -30.84 -18.94 20.93
N ASP A 7 -30.39 -18.71 19.69
CA ASP A 7 -30.12 -19.74 18.69
C ASP A 7 -28.62 -19.72 18.30
N GLN A 8 -28.07 -20.90 18.03
CA GLN A 8 -26.81 -21.18 17.32
C GLN A 8 -25.41 -20.69 17.79
N THR A 9 -25.22 -19.90 18.85
CA THR A 9 -23.84 -19.39 19.15
C THR A 9 -22.83 -20.42 19.68
N ASN A 10 -23.25 -21.44 20.43
CA ASN A 10 -22.30 -22.31 21.17
C ASN A 10 -21.73 -23.50 20.37
N GLN A 11 -22.20 -23.78 19.16
CA GLN A 11 -21.66 -24.89 18.33
C GLN A 11 -20.47 -24.47 17.45
N ILE A 12 -20.23 -23.17 17.26
CA ILE A 12 -19.24 -22.66 16.29
C ILE A 12 -17.81 -22.65 16.87
N LEU A 13 -17.65 -22.44 18.17
CA LEU A 13 -16.33 -22.33 18.81
C LEU A 13 -15.52 -23.64 18.76
N PHE A 14 -16.16 -24.81 18.68
CA PHE A 14 -15.46 -26.10 18.59
C PHE A 14 -14.79 -26.37 17.22
N TYR A 15 -15.14 -25.61 16.18
CA TYR A 15 -14.66 -25.86 14.81
C TYR A 15 -13.46 -25.01 14.39
N LEU A 16 -13.21 -23.87 15.04
CA LEU A 16 -12.15 -22.94 14.64
C LEU A 16 -10.77 -23.32 15.23
N ASP A 17 -10.71 -23.75 16.50
CA ASP A 17 -9.44 -24.08 17.17
C ASP A 17 -8.81 -25.42 16.72
N PHE A 18 -9.59 -26.32 16.14
CA PHE A 18 -9.09 -27.64 15.74
C PHE A 18 -8.04 -27.55 14.61
N ASN A 19 -8.11 -26.53 13.75
CA ASN A 19 -7.19 -26.39 12.61
C ASN A 19 -5.90 -25.61 12.95
N GLN A 20 -5.92 -24.73 13.96
CA GLN A 20 -4.77 -23.88 14.28
C GLN A 20 -3.74 -24.63 15.15
N SER A 21 -4.19 -25.49 16.08
CA SER A 21 -3.31 -26.34 16.89
C SER A 21 -2.69 -27.52 16.13
N THR A 22 -3.28 -27.97 15.02
CA THR A 22 -2.86 -29.22 14.36
C THR A 22 -1.57 -29.16 13.55
N ARG A 23 -1.07 -27.97 13.19
CA ARG A 23 0.05 -27.85 12.23
C ARG A 23 1.44 -27.67 12.86
N GLU A 24 1.53 -27.22 14.11
CA GLU A 24 2.76 -27.35 14.92
C GLU A 24 2.90 -28.80 15.45
N ASN A 25 1.79 -29.43 15.86
CA ASN A 25 1.79 -30.77 16.45
C ASN A 25 1.76 -31.92 15.43
N SER A 26 1.69 -31.67 14.12
CA SER A 26 1.65 -32.75 13.11
C SER A 26 2.95 -33.55 12.99
N HIS A 27 4.06 -33.06 13.56
CA HIS A 27 5.33 -33.82 13.65
C HIS A 27 5.61 -34.40 15.04
N SER A 28 4.84 -34.04 16.07
CA SER A 28 4.93 -34.59 17.41
C SER A 28 3.61 -34.45 18.16
N SER A 29 3.03 -35.59 18.56
CA SER A 29 1.73 -35.72 19.25
C SER A 29 0.46 -35.60 18.39
N GLY A 30 0.12 -36.71 17.72
CA GLY A 30 -1.27 -37.07 17.41
C GLY A 30 -2.08 -37.53 18.64
N GLU A 31 -1.63 -37.12 19.84
CA GLU A 31 -2.13 -37.55 21.14
C GLU A 31 -2.97 -36.45 21.81
N ALA A 32 -2.72 -35.18 21.49
CA ALA A 32 -3.43 -34.02 22.06
C ALA A 32 -4.98 -34.12 22.00
N PRO A 33 -5.63 -34.62 20.93
CA PRO A 33 -7.08 -34.84 20.93
C PRO A 33 -7.52 -35.91 21.94
N LYS A 34 -6.70 -36.96 22.14
CA LYS A 34 -6.98 -38.09 23.04
C LYS A 34 -6.72 -37.76 24.50
N CYS A 35 -5.70 -36.93 24.80
CA CYS A 35 -5.38 -36.49 26.15
C CYS A 35 -6.49 -35.69 26.82
N GLY A 36 -7.28 -34.92 26.05
CA GLY A 36 -8.47 -34.24 26.59
C GLY A 36 -9.50 -35.24 27.15
N TRP A 37 -9.85 -36.27 26.37
CA TRP A 37 -10.80 -37.30 26.77
C TRP A 37 -10.34 -38.12 28.01
N LEU A 38 -9.04 -38.32 28.19
CA LEU A 38 -8.51 -39.02 29.37
C LEU A 38 -8.87 -38.31 30.68
N ASN A 39 -8.84 -36.98 30.73
CA ASN A 39 -9.21 -36.21 31.92
C ASN A 39 -10.72 -36.29 32.21
N ILE A 40 -11.55 -36.30 31.16
CA ILE A 40 -13.01 -36.34 31.25
C ILE A 40 -13.53 -37.72 31.71
N ASN A 41 -12.83 -38.81 31.38
CA ASN A 41 -13.25 -40.18 31.75
C ASN A 41 -13.46 -40.38 33.27
N LEU A 42 -12.70 -39.66 34.12
CA LEU A 42 -12.84 -39.67 35.57
C LEU A 42 -14.08 -38.91 36.07
N ILE A 43 -14.59 -37.98 35.27
CA ILE A 43 -15.75 -37.13 35.56
C ILE A 43 -17.03 -37.86 35.13
N THR A 44 -17.02 -38.51 33.97
CA THR A 44 -18.13 -39.31 33.43
C THR A 44 -18.59 -40.44 34.37
N SER A 45 -17.70 -41.00 35.19
CA SER A 45 -18.06 -41.99 36.21
C SER A 45 -18.74 -41.36 37.43
N SER A 46 -18.34 -40.16 37.82
CA SER A 46 -18.92 -39.38 38.93
C SER A 46 -20.32 -38.83 38.58
N THR A 47 -20.50 -38.30 37.37
CA THR A 47 -21.77 -37.71 36.93
C THR A 47 -22.85 -38.73 36.55
N LYS A 48 -22.55 -40.04 36.62
CA LYS A 48 -23.43 -41.13 36.22
C LYS A 48 -24.71 -41.26 37.06
N GLU A 49 -24.68 -40.81 38.32
CA GLU A 49 -25.84 -40.85 39.22
C GLU A 49 -26.65 -39.53 39.20
N MET A 50 -26.21 -38.54 38.42
CA MET A 50 -26.87 -37.24 38.32
C MET A 50 -28.08 -37.29 37.38
N GLY A 51 -29.06 -36.41 37.59
CA GLY A 51 -30.17 -36.24 36.65
C GLY A 51 -29.67 -35.69 35.30
N PRO A 52 -30.33 -35.98 34.16
CA PRO A 52 -29.80 -35.65 32.84
C PRO A 52 -29.37 -34.18 32.68
N GLY A 53 -30.20 -33.20 33.05
CA GLY A 53 -29.84 -31.77 32.98
C GLY A 53 -28.59 -31.45 33.79
N SER A 54 -28.57 -31.82 35.07
CA SER A 54 -27.42 -31.61 35.95
C SER A 54 -26.14 -32.34 35.49
N GLN A 55 -26.26 -33.46 34.78
CA GLN A 55 -25.13 -34.16 34.16
C GLN A 55 -24.56 -33.35 32.97
N TRP A 56 -25.42 -32.77 32.12
CA TRP A 56 -24.99 -31.90 31.03
C TRP A 56 -24.27 -30.65 31.56
N ASP A 57 -24.89 -29.93 32.49
CA ASP A 57 -24.34 -28.69 33.07
C ASP A 57 -22.94 -28.95 33.69
N THR A 58 -22.81 -30.02 34.49
CA THR A 58 -21.54 -30.40 35.13
C THR A 58 -20.45 -30.78 34.13
N LEU A 59 -20.81 -31.44 33.03
CA LEU A 59 -19.84 -31.75 31.97
C LEU A 59 -19.41 -30.47 31.23
N ASP A 60 -20.33 -29.56 30.93
CA ASP A 60 -20.04 -28.28 30.26
C ASP A 60 -19.11 -27.39 31.10
N ASP A 61 -19.35 -27.25 32.40
CA ASP A 61 -18.47 -26.56 33.34
C ASP A 61 -17.04 -27.14 33.32
N HIS A 62 -16.90 -28.46 33.26
CA HIS A 62 -15.59 -29.12 33.19
C HIS A 62 -14.91 -28.99 31.81
N PHE A 63 -15.67 -28.94 30.72
CA PHE A 63 -15.12 -28.57 29.40
C PHE A 63 -14.66 -27.11 29.40
N GLY A 64 -15.42 -26.21 30.03
CA GLY A 64 -15.09 -24.79 30.21
C GLY A 64 -13.79 -24.59 31.02
N ASP A 65 -13.66 -25.23 32.18
CA ASP A 65 -12.44 -25.22 33.00
C ASP A 65 -11.23 -25.80 32.24
N TRP A 66 -11.39 -26.86 31.46
CA TRP A 66 -10.31 -27.42 30.66
C TRP A 66 -9.86 -26.48 29.53
N ASN A 67 -10.81 -25.82 28.85
CA ASN A 67 -10.51 -24.81 27.84
C ASN A 67 -9.85 -23.57 28.47
N TRP A 68 -10.33 -23.11 29.63
CA TRP A 68 -9.71 -22.03 30.39
C TRP A 68 -8.27 -22.36 30.80
N LYS A 69 -8.01 -23.56 31.33
CA LYS A 69 -6.67 -24.03 31.68
C LYS A 69 -5.73 -24.12 30.47
N LYS A 70 -6.24 -24.49 29.29
CA LYS A 70 -5.48 -24.42 28.03
C LYS A 70 -5.14 -22.97 27.67
N ILE A 71 -6.12 -22.07 27.68
CA ILE A 71 -5.92 -20.65 27.33
C ILE A 71 -4.89 -20.01 28.27
N VAL A 72 -5.01 -20.23 29.58
CA VAL A 72 -4.05 -19.75 30.59
C VAL A 72 -2.67 -20.40 30.41
N GLY A 73 -2.61 -21.70 30.10
CA GLY A 73 -1.36 -22.43 29.88
C GLY A 73 -0.64 -22.07 28.58
N LEU A 74 -1.33 -21.56 27.57
CA LEU A 74 -0.73 -21.05 26.32
C LEU A 74 -0.09 -19.65 26.49
N GLY A 75 -0.52 -18.89 27.50
CA GLY A 75 -0.38 -17.43 27.51
C GLY A 75 0.96 -16.82 27.95
N MET A 76 1.96 -17.62 28.34
CA MET A 76 3.24 -17.10 28.86
C MET A 76 4.43 -17.42 27.95
N ASP A 77 4.68 -18.70 27.64
CA ASP A 77 5.86 -19.09 26.87
C ASP A 77 5.80 -18.56 25.43
N LYS A 78 4.63 -18.69 24.76
CA LYS A 78 4.42 -18.14 23.41
C LYS A 78 4.44 -16.60 23.40
N ALA A 79 3.86 -15.96 24.41
CA ALA A 79 3.86 -14.51 24.51
C ALA A 79 5.27 -13.92 24.72
N GLN A 80 6.15 -14.65 25.41
CA GLN A 80 7.56 -14.24 25.57
C GLN A 80 8.34 -14.39 24.25
N GLU A 81 8.14 -15.48 23.49
CA GLU A 81 8.75 -15.68 22.17
C GLU A 81 8.28 -14.62 21.15
N GLU A 82 6.97 -14.36 21.08
CA GLU A 82 6.40 -13.30 20.23
C GLU A 82 6.91 -11.91 20.64
N LYS A 83 7.00 -11.62 21.95
CA LYS A 83 7.57 -10.36 22.45
C LYS A 83 9.03 -10.18 22.01
N GLU A 84 9.86 -11.21 22.11
CA GLU A 84 11.27 -11.16 21.68
C GLU A 84 11.39 -10.94 20.17
N ALA A 85 10.53 -11.59 19.37
CA ALA A 85 10.45 -11.35 17.93
C ALA A 85 10.00 -9.91 17.59
N HIS A 86 9.02 -9.37 18.30
CA HIS A 86 8.55 -7.99 18.12
C HIS A 86 9.59 -6.95 18.53
N VAL A 87 10.33 -7.16 19.63
CA VAL A 87 11.42 -6.28 20.05
C VAL A 87 12.54 -6.25 19.00
N MET A 88 13.00 -7.41 18.51
CA MET A 88 14.01 -7.45 17.46
C MET A 88 13.54 -6.82 16.14
N ALA A 89 12.27 -7.01 15.76
CA ALA A 89 11.70 -6.36 14.58
C ALA A 89 11.59 -4.83 14.76
N PHE A 90 11.32 -4.36 15.98
CA PHE A 90 11.31 -2.93 16.31
C PHE A 90 12.73 -2.33 16.28
N GLU A 91 13.71 -2.99 16.87
CA GLU A 91 15.12 -2.56 16.83
C GLU A 91 15.67 -2.51 15.39
N GLU A 92 15.28 -3.47 14.54
CA GLU A 92 15.61 -3.47 13.11
C GLU A 92 14.99 -2.28 12.38
N LEU A 93 13.72 -1.96 12.65
CA LEU A 93 13.07 -0.78 12.08
C LEU A 93 13.72 0.52 12.58
N ASP A 94 13.86 0.69 13.90
CA ASP A 94 14.42 1.90 14.53
C ASP A 94 15.86 2.17 14.06
N GLY A 95 16.66 1.10 13.88
CA GLY A 95 18.02 1.17 13.33
C GLY A 95 18.12 1.57 11.85
N THR A 96 17.03 1.50 11.08
CA THR A 96 16.96 2.02 9.69
C THR A 96 16.44 3.44 9.59
N LEU A 97 15.82 3.97 10.66
CA LEU A 97 15.31 5.33 10.70
C LEU A 97 16.43 6.34 11.01
N GLN A 98 16.16 7.62 10.74
CA GLN A 98 17.04 8.69 11.20
C GLN A 98 17.06 8.73 12.74
N PRO A 99 18.23 8.94 13.39
CA PRO A 99 18.32 8.98 14.84
C PRO A 99 17.32 9.98 15.46
N GLY A 100 16.49 9.49 16.38
CA GLY A 100 15.45 10.27 17.06
C GLY A 100 14.15 10.46 16.28
N ALA A 101 13.98 9.86 15.09
CA ALA A 101 12.72 9.93 14.35
C ALA A 101 11.56 9.15 15.02
N SER A 102 11.88 8.14 15.83
CA SER A 102 10.89 7.34 16.58
C SER A 102 10.54 7.94 17.95
N ASP A 103 11.36 8.83 18.50
CA ASP A 103 11.16 9.39 19.85
C ASP A 103 9.81 10.10 20.04
N PRO A 104 9.31 10.92 19.08
CA PRO A 104 7.97 11.53 19.20
C PRO A 104 6.85 10.49 19.25
N TRP A 105 7.02 9.35 18.59
CA TRP A 105 6.03 8.26 18.54
C TRP A 105 6.11 7.36 19.77
N LYS A 106 7.31 7.08 20.28
CA LYS A 106 7.53 6.44 21.58
C LYS A 106 6.84 7.24 22.69
N LEU A 107 7.03 8.57 22.71
CA LEU A 107 6.35 9.47 23.65
C LEU A 107 4.82 9.49 23.48
N GLU A 108 4.29 9.44 22.24
CA GLU A 108 2.84 9.34 22.00
C GLU A 108 2.26 8.01 22.53
N ILE A 109 2.98 6.89 22.37
CA ILE A 109 2.60 5.59 22.93
C ILE A 109 2.68 5.59 24.44
N GLU A 110 3.83 5.96 25.03
CA GLU A 110 4.00 5.98 26.48
C GLU A 110 2.93 6.84 27.15
N TYR A 111 2.62 8.01 26.59
CA TYR A 111 1.55 8.87 27.10
C TYR A 111 0.16 8.22 27.02
N TRP A 112 -0.13 7.45 25.96
CA TRP A 112 -1.39 6.71 25.82
C TRP A 112 -1.46 5.48 26.76
N GLU A 113 -0.37 4.71 26.90
CA GLU A 113 -0.29 3.53 27.77
C GLU A 113 -0.43 3.88 29.26
N HIS A 114 0.05 5.06 29.68
CA HIS A 114 -0.17 5.57 31.04
C HIS A 114 -1.61 6.05 31.30
N ASN A 115 -2.43 6.25 30.25
CA ASN A 115 -3.78 6.82 30.34
C ASN A 115 -4.85 5.96 29.59
N PRO A 116 -4.94 4.64 29.82
CA PRO A 116 -5.70 3.72 28.95
C PRO A 116 -7.22 3.92 29.00
N ASN A 117 -7.75 4.58 30.02
CA ASN A 117 -9.17 4.86 30.23
C ASN A 117 -9.57 6.30 29.91
N ASP A 118 -8.64 7.16 29.49
CA ASP A 118 -8.95 8.55 29.15
C ASP A 118 -9.39 8.67 27.69
N SER A 119 -10.66 9.02 27.46
CA SER A 119 -11.21 9.24 26.12
C SER A 119 -10.66 10.47 25.40
N PHE A 120 -10.00 11.38 26.12
CA PHE A 120 -9.36 12.58 25.54
C PHE A 120 -7.95 12.28 25.00
N VAL A 121 -7.30 11.18 25.45
CA VAL A 121 -6.00 10.77 24.91
C VAL A 121 -6.21 10.00 23.61
N THR A 122 -5.63 10.50 22.52
CA THR A 122 -5.77 9.88 21.20
C THR A 122 -5.00 8.56 21.15
N ASN A 123 -5.69 7.47 20.83
CA ASN A 123 -5.06 6.17 20.65
C ASN A 123 -4.16 6.18 19.38
N PRO A 124 -2.84 5.98 19.49
CA PRO A 124 -1.91 6.05 18.36
C PRO A 124 -2.05 4.87 17.39
N PHE A 125 -2.58 3.74 17.85
CA PHE A 125 -2.83 2.53 17.06
C PHE A 125 -4.17 2.56 16.30
N LYS A 126 -5.11 3.44 16.68
CA LYS A 126 -6.26 3.71 15.81
C LYS A 126 -5.75 4.38 14.55
N LEU A 127 -5.96 3.73 13.41
CA LEU A 127 -5.65 4.30 12.10
C LEU A 127 -6.24 5.71 12.02
N LYS A 128 -5.36 6.73 12.07
CA LYS A 128 -5.76 8.13 12.01
C LYS A 128 -6.40 8.32 10.63
N VAL A 129 -7.73 8.31 10.57
CA VAL A 129 -8.55 8.41 9.35
C VAL A 129 -8.09 9.59 8.49
N THR A 130 -7.59 10.65 9.17
CA THR A 130 -6.77 11.72 8.62
C THR A 130 -5.83 11.28 7.50
N HIS A 131 -4.98 10.25 7.64
CA HIS A 131 -4.04 9.85 6.57
C HIS A 131 -4.73 9.48 5.25
N LYS A 132 -5.91 8.85 5.31
CA LYS A 132 -6.74 8.51 4.15
C LYS A 132 -7.52 9.71 3.61
N GLN A 133 -7.72 10.75 4.42
CA GLN A 133 -8.20 12.07 4.00
C GLN A 133 -7.09 13.00 3.48
N THR A 134 -5.85 12.87 3.96
CA THR A 134 -4.71 13.70 3.51
C THR A 134 -4.23 13.26 2.14
N ALA A 135 -4.21 11.95 1.87
CA ALA A 135 -4.01 11.40 0.53
C ALA A 135 -5.34 11.38 -0.24
N ILE A 136 -5.72 12.54 -0.79
CA ILE A 136 -6.83 12.62 -1.75
C ILE A 136 -6.44 11.76 -2.97
N SER A 137 -7.19 10.68 -3.20
CA SER A 137 -6.98 9.79 -4.35
C SER A 137 -7.23 10.50 -5.68
N GLN A 138 -6.61 10.03 -6.76
CA GLN A 138 -6.76 10.58 -8.11
C GLN A 138 -8.23 10.64 -8.54
N ALA A 139 -9.04 9.63 -8.18
CA ALA A 139 -10.48 9.64 -8.44
C ALA A 139 -11.23 10.73 -7.65
N ALA A 140 -10.77 11.06 -6.44
CA ALA A 140 -11.36 12.14 -5.62
C ALA A 140 -10.93 13.54 -6.10
N VAL A 141 -9.72 13.70 -6.65
CA VAL A 141 -9.31 14.92 -7.35
C VAL A 141 -10.10 15.09 -8.64
N GLN A 142 -10.26 14.04 -9.46
CA GLN A 142 -11.09 14.08 -10.65
C GLN A 142 -12.56 14.43 -10.34
N LEU A 143 -13.13 13.88 -9.26
CA LEU A 143 -14.47 14.26 -8.79
C LEU A 143 -14.54 15.75 -8.43
N LYS A 144 -13.60 16.25 -7.61
CA LYS A 144 -13.51 17.68 -7.23
C LYS A 144 -13.43 18.59 -8.47
N LEU A 145 -12.58 18.24 -9.44
CA LEU A 145 -12.43 19.00 -10.69
C LEU A 145 -13.72 18.99 -11.52
N ALA A 146 -14.39 17.84 -11.65
CA ALA A 146 -15.67 17.73 -12.34
C ALA A 146 -16.80 18.50 -11.62
N GLU A 147 -16.82 18.52 -10.29
CA GLU A 147 -17.76 19.33 -9.49
C GLU A 147 -17.54 20.84 -9.69
N MET A 148 -16.27 21.28 -9.74
CA MET A 148 -15.91 22.66 -10.05
C MET A 148 -16.32 23.05 -11.48
N GLU A 149 -16.01 22.23 -12.48
CA GLU A 149 -16.43 22.43 -13.87
C GLU A 149 -17.96 22.47 -14.01
N ALA A 150 -18.69 21.59 -13.31
CA ALA A 150 -20.14 21.58 -13.30
C ALA A 150 -20.75 22.83 -12.65
N HIS A 151 -20.10 23.41 -11.65
CA HIS A 151 -20.48 24.68 -11.03
C HIS A 151 -20.22 25.87 -11.98
N ASP A 152 -19.07 25.91 -12.64
CA ASP A 152 -18.73 27.00 -13.57
C ASP A 152 -19.65 26.99 -14.81
N LEU A 153 -20.04 25.81 -15.29
CA LEU A 153 -21.08 25.65 -16.31
C LEU A 153 -22.46 26.18 -15.86
N GLN A 154 -22.83 26.04 -14.58
CA GLN A 154 -24.07 26.64 -14.05
C GLN A 154 -24.00 28.16 -13.99
N LEU A 155 -22.80 28.73 -13.78
CA LEU A 155 -22.54 30.17 -13.85
C LEU A 155 -22.39 30.69 -15.30
N GLY A 156 -22.44 29.81 -16.30
CA GLY A 156 -22.26 30.16 -17.72
C GLY A 156 -20.81 30.39 -18.14
N VAL A 157 -19.83 30.04 -17.29
CA VAL A 157 -18.40 30.12 -17.57
C VAL A 157 -17.96 28.78 -18.16
N ASN A 158 -17.90 28.68 -19.49
CA ASN A 158 -17.37 27.49 -20.16
C ASN A 158 -15.94 27.75 -20.66
N ILE A 159 -14.96 27.10 -20.03
CA ILE A 159 -13.53 27.14 -20.37
C ILE A 159 -13.16 26.01 -21.36
N SER A 160 -14.09 25.09 -21.64
CA SER A 160 -13.85 23.94 -22.52
C SER A 160 -13.79 24.35 -23.99
N LEU A 161 -12.70 23.97 -24.67
CA LEU A 161 -12.48 24.24 -26.09
C LEU A 161 -12.94 23.08 -26.99
N HIS A 162 -13.28 21.93 -26.40
CA HIS A 162 -13.92 20.80 -27.06
C HIS A 162 -15.33 20.60 -26.49
N PRO A 163 -16.35 20.24 -27.30
CA PRO A 163 -17.74 20.12 -26.84
C PRO A 163 -17.93 19.08 -25.72
N ASP A 164 -17.27 17.92 -25.84
CA ASP A 164 -17.48 16.78 -24.94
C ASP A 164 -16.36 16.56 -23.91
N ILE A 165 -15.29 17.36 -23.94
CA ILE A 165 -14.06 17.10 -23.18
C ILE A 165 -13.62 18.40 -22.52
N SER A 166 -13.56 18.39 -21.19
CA SER A 166 -13.15 19.51 -20.36
C SER A 166 -11.63 19.55 -20.15
N PRO A 167 -11.07 20.67 -19.64
CA PRO A 167 -9.64 20.78 -19.36
C PRO A 167 -9.11 19.66 -18.43
N SER A 168 -9.86 19.28 -17.38
CA SER A 168 -9.43 18.23 -16.46
C SER A 168 -9.44 16.84 -17.10
N MET A 169 -10.48 16.50 -17.86
CA MET A 169 -10.55 15.24 -18.59
C MET A 169 -9.46 15.13 -19.67
N PHE A 170 -9.11 16.24 -20.33
CA PHE A 170 -8.01 16.29 -21.30
C PHE A 170 -6.65 15.96 -20.66
N ILE A 171 -6.33 16.53 -19.49
CA ILE A 171 -5.07 16.24 -18.78
C ILE A 171 -5.08 14.82 -18.20
N ALA A 172 -6.17 14.41 -17.55
CA ALA A 172 -6.31 13.07 -16.97
C ALA A 172 -6.11 11.97 -18.04
N SER A 173 -6.78 12.09 -19.19
CA SER A 173 -6.60 11.14 -20.29
C SER A 173 -5.19 11.15 -20.90
N GLY A 174 -4.45 12.25 -20.80
CA GLY A 174 -3.03 12.28 -21.16
C GLY A 174 -2.15 11.46 -20.21
N ILE A 175 -2.35 11.61 -18.90
CA ILE A 175 -1.65 10.85 -17.85
C ILE A 175 -1.99 9.35 -17.93
N ASP A 176 -3.24 9.02 -18.26
CA ASP A 176 -3.68 7.63 -18.48
C ASP A 176 -3.02 7.03 -19.73
N LEU A 177 -2.82 7.82 -20.80
CA LEU A 177 -2.09 7.37 -22.00
C LEU A 177 -0.60 7.15 -21.76
N GLU A 178 0.07 8.01 -20.96
CA GLU A 178 1.46 7.75 -20.52
C GLU A 178 1.54 6.45 -19.70
N SER A 179 0.53 6.17 -18.89
CA SER A 179 0.44 4.92 -18.12
C SER A 179 0.22 3.69 -19.02
N GLU A 180 -0.62 3.79 -20.06
CA GLU A 180 -0.78 2.75 -21.08
C GLU A 180 0.50 2.51 -21.90
N GLN A 181 1.24 3.58 -22.25
CA GLN A 181 2.55 3.47 -22.91
C GLN A 181 3.55 2.69 -22.05
N CYS A 182 3.73 3.06 -20.79
CA CYS A 182 4.65 2.35 -19.89
C CYS A 182 4.25 0.88 -19.66
N HIS A 183 2.95 0.57 -19.54
CA HIS A 183 2.50 -0.82 -19.38
C HIS A 183 2.81 -1.65 -20.64
N LEU A 184 2.59 -1.10 -21.84
CA LEU A 184 2.86 -1.80 -23.09
C LEU A 184 4.36 -2.02 -23.30
N GLN A 185 5.22 -1.06 -22.94
CA GLN A 185 6.67 -1.25 -22.93
C GLN A 185 7.11 -2.38 -21.98
N ALA A 186 6.51 -2.46 -20.79
CA ALA A 186 6.80 -3.52 -19.82
C ALA A 186 6.34 -4.91 -20.32
N ASP A 187 5.14 -5.00 -20.91
CA ASP A 187 4.64 -6.23 -21.53
C ASP A 187 5.55 -6.68 -22.68
N MET A 188 5.99 -5.74 -23.54
CA MET A 188 6.93 -6.00 -24.63
C MET A 188 8.30 -6.47 -24.16
N ALA A 189 8.83 -5.91 -23.07
CA ALA A 189 10.05 -6.40 -22.45
C ALA A 189 9.90 -7.83 -21.87
N HIS A 190 8.71 -8.18 -21.38
CA HIS A 190 8.41 -9.50 -20.81
C HIS A 190 8.12 -10.58 -21.87
N LEU A 191 7.82 -10.21 -23.12
CA LEU A 191 7.44 -11.14 -24.20
C LEU A 191 8.59 -12.05 -24.71
N GLY A 192 9.84 -11.73 -24.36
CA GLY A 192 11.00 -12.57 -24.60
C GLY A 192 11.41 -12.70 -26.08
N LEU A 193 12.40 -13.56 -26.35
CA LEU A 193 13.01 -13.70 -27.68
C LEU A 193 12.11 -14.38 -28.73
N HIS A 194 11.16 -15.21 -28.29
CA HIS A 194 10.32 -16.04 -29.16
C HIS A 194 8.85 -16.02 -28.70
N PRO A 195 8.15 -14.87 -28.80
CA PRO A 195 6.74 -14.78 -28.45
C PRO A 195 5.89 -15.62 -29.39
N THR A 196 4.83 -16.22 -28.84
CA THR A 196 3.81 -16.99 -29.57
C THR A 196 3.04 -16.05 -30.50
N ASP A 197 2.54 -16.53 -31.64
CA ASP A 197 1.79 -15.66 -32.57
C ASP A 197 0.52 -15.05 -31.95
N THR A 198 -0.13 -15.75 -31.01
CA THR A 198 -1.21 -15.20 -30.18
C THR A 198 -0.75 -14.01 -29.34
N GLN A 199 0.45 -14.08 -28.75
CA GLN A 199 1.03 -13.01 -27.94
C GLN A 199 1.48 -11.81 -28.80
N LYS A 200 2.01 -12.07 -30.00
CA LYS A 200 2.29 -11.01 -30.99
C LYS A 200 0.99 -10.30 -31.40
N ALA A 201 -0.08 -11.06 -31.65
CA ALA A 201 -1.38 -10.50 -32.01
C ALA A 201 -1.97 -9.63 -30.89
N THR A 202 -1.95 -10.05 -29.62
CA THR A 202 -2.42 -9.22 -28.50
C THR A 202 -1.63 -7.92 -28.39
N THR A 203 -0.30 -7.99 -28.49
CA THR A 203 0.58 -6.81 -28.47
C THR A 203 0.26 -5.85 -29.62
N GLN A 204 0.11 -6.36 -30.84
CA GLN A 204 -0.26 -5.56 -32.00
C GLN A 204 -1.65 -4.91 -31.86
N HIS A 205 -2.61 -5.60 -31.23
CA HIS A 205 -3.93 -5.03 -30.94
C HIS A 205 -3.85 -3.92 -29.89
N GLN A 206 -3.03 -4.07 -28.84
CA GLN A 206 -2.75 -3.02 -27.86
C GLN A 206 -2.09 -1.80 -28.54
N GLN A 207 -1.06 -2.01 -29.36
CA GLN A 207 -0.40 -0.98 -30.17
C GLN A 207 -1.38 -0.19 -31.05
N ASN A 208 -2.22 -0.90 -31.81
CA ASN A 208 -3.18 -0.26 -32.71
C ASN A 208 -4.23 0.56 -31.93
N SER A 209 -4.71 0.03 -30.81
CA SER A 209 -5.62 0.74 -29.90
C SER A 209 -4.98 2.00 -29.33
N LEU A 210 -3.76 1.90 -28.81
CA LEU A 210 -2.99 3.00 -28.26
C LEU A 210 -2.74 4.10 -29.30
N GLN A 211 -2.32 3.72 -30.52
CA GLN A 211 -2.13 4.66 -31.63
C GLN A 211 -3.43 5.43 -31.97
N CYS A 212 -4.58 4.76 -31.98
CA CYS A 212 -5.87 5.40 -32.20
C CYS A 212 -6.21 6.40 -31.08
N LYS A 213 -6.01 6.04 -29.81
CA LYS A 213 -6.24 6.93 -28.66
C LYS A 213 -5.30 8.15 -28.70
N ILE A 214 -4.00 7.95 -28.94
CA ILE A 214 -3.00 9.02 -29.06
C ILE A 214 -3.36 9.99 -30.19
N ASN A 215 -3.81 9.49 -31.34
CA ASN A 215 -4.22 10.34 -32.47
C ASN A 215 -5.45 11.19 -32.11
N ALA A 216 -6.46 10.60 -31.46
CA ALA A 216 -7.64 11.33 -30.99
C ALA A 216 -7.26 12.39 -29.95
N TRP A 217 -6.45 12.03 -28.95
CA TRP A 217 -5.97 12.94 -27.91
C TRP A 217 -5.16 14.11 -28.49
N ARG A 218 -4.31 13.87 -29.50
CA ARG A 218 -3.56 14.93 -30.22
C ARG A 218 -4.46 15.92 -30.96
N HIS A 219 -5.61 15.49 -31.48
CA HIS A 219 -6.58 16.41 -32.08
C HIS A 219 -7.21 17.35 -31.05
N ILE A 220 -7.43 16.88 -29.82
CA ILE A 220 -7.94 17.69 -28.71
C ILE A 220 -6.84 18.59 -28.14
N GLN A 221 -5.61 18.09 -28.02
CA GLN A 221 -4.41 18.84 -27.63
C GLN A 221 -4.16 20.04 -28.55
N ALA A 222 -4.41 19.90 -29.87
CA ALA A 222 -4.29 20.98 -30.82
C ALA A 222 -5.24 22.18 -30.54
N LEU A 223 -6.32 21.97 -29.78
CA LEU A 223 -7.25 23.02 -29.33
C LEU A 223 -6.77 23.66 -28.02
N TYR A 224 -6.44 22.85 -27.02
CA TYR A 224 -6.03 23.31 -25.68
C TYR A 224 -4.62 23.89 -25.62
N THR A 225 -3.67 23.32 -26.36
CA THR A 225 -2.26 23.74 -26.36
C THR A 225 -1.69 23.82 -27.78
N PRO A 226 -2.14 24.78 -28.62
CA PRO A 226 -1.76 24.87 -30.04
C PRO A 226 -0.25 24.94 -30.29
N ALA A 227 0.53 25.50 -29.34
CA ALA A 227 1.99 25.58 -29.42
C ALA A 227 2.68 24.21 -29.59
N VAL A 228 2.06 23.11 -29.15
CA VAL A 228 2.58 21.75 -29.32
C VAL A 228 2.73 21.35 -30.80
N GLN A 229 1.94 21.93 -31.71
CA GLN A 229 2.05 21.65 -33.14
C GLN A 229 3.47 21.92 -33.69
N LEU A 230 4.17 22.92 -33.13
CA LEU A 230 5.57 23.19 -33.46
C LEU A 230 6.47 22.01 -33.06
N LEU A 231 6.32 21.48 -31.84
CA LEU A 231 7.09 20.33 -31.34
C LEU A 231 6.86 19.08 -32.21
N HIS A 232 5.62 18.81 -32.61
CA HIS A 232 5.32 17.72 -33.54
C HIS A 232 5.98 17.94 -34.91
N SER A 233 5.96 19.15 -35.46
CA SER A 233 6.60 19.44 -36.75
C SER A 233 8.11 19.17 -36.74
N TYR A 234 8.82 19.54 -35.67
CA TYR A 234 10.24 19.24 -35.51
C TYR A 234 10.49 17.73 -35.31
N SER A 235 9.65 17.05 -34.53
CA SER A 235 9.76 15.60 -34.31
C SER A 235 9.62 14.83 -35.62
N SER A 236 8.59 15.12 -36.42
CA SER A 236 8.34 14.48 -37.72
C SER A 236 9.40 14.79 -38.78
N GLN A 237 10.13 15.90 -38.67
CA GLN A 237 11.27 16.20 -39.54
C GLN A 237 12.56 15.46 -39.13
N SER A 238 12.66 15.03 -37.87
CA SER A 238 13.87 14.40 -37.31
C SER A 238 13.88 12.86 -37.41
N SER A 239 12.72 12.22 -37.48
CA SER A 239 12.59 10.76 -37.53
C SER A 239 12.56 10.23 -38.97
N LEU A 240 13.57 9.43 -39.34
CA LEU A 240 13.60 8.69 -40.62
C LEU A 240 12.79 7.38 -40.56
N ASP A 241 12.65 6.81 -39.38
CA ASP A 241 11.94 5.54 -39.12
C ASP A 241 10.54 5.78 -38.52
N PRO A 242 9.57 4.86 -38.73
CA PRO A 242 8.26 4.94 -38.10
C PRO A 242 8.36 4.75 -36.58
N ILE A 243 8.02 5.81 -35.83
CA ILE A 243 7.97 5.80 -34.36
C ILE A 243 6.83 4.86 -33.92
N THR A 244 7.12 3.89 -33.03
CA THR A 244 6.11 2.99 -32.46
C THR A 244 5.24 3.71 -31.44
N PRO A 245 3.98 3.28 -31.21
CA PRO A 245 3.04 4.03 -30.36
C PRO A 245 3.48 4.14 -28.89
N GLU A 246 4.33 3.25 -28.40
CA GLU A 246 4.91 3.34 -27.06
C GLU A 246 5.86 4.53 -26.90
N ASP A 247 6.69 4.76 -27.93
CA ASP A 247 7.78 5.75 -27.91
C ASP A 247 7.32 7.14 -28.39
N ILE A 248 6.03 7.26 -28.76
CA ILE A 248 5.43 8.54 -29.10
C ILE A 248 5.43 9.46 -27.87
N LYS A 249 6.30 10.48 -27.88
CA LYS A 249 6.28 11.49 -26.83
C LYS A 249 4.96 12.25 -26.80
N LEU A 250 4.28 12.18 -25.65
CA LEU A 250 3.16 13.04 -25.27
C LEU A 250 3.71 14.35 -24.69
N TYR A 251 2.97 15.45 -24.87
CA TYR A 251 3.39 16.80 -24.48
C TYR A 251 2.35 17.42 -23.55
N LEU A 252 2.31 16.94 -22.31
CA LEU A 252 1.56 17.55 -21.23
C LEU A 252 2.09 18.97 -20.89
N PRO A 253 1.30 19.84 -20.23
CA PRO A 253 1.70 21.22 -19.91
C PRO A 253 3.07 21.34 -19.24
N LEU A 254 3.42 20.46 -18.30
CA LEU A 254 4.75 20.37 -17.71
C LEU A 254 5.86 20.28 -18.76
N THR A 255 5.72 19.35 -19.71
CA THR A 255 6.74 19.13 -20.75
C THR A 255 6.84 20.33 -21.70
N MET A 256 5.76 21.09 -21.87
CA MET A 256 5.76 22.36 -22.61
C MET A 256 6.50 23.46 -21.84
N CYS A 257 6.18 23.64 -20.55
CA CYS A 257 6.77 24.67 -19.71
C CYS A 257 8.28 24.46 -19.48
N VAL A 258 8.73 23.20 -19.33
CA VAL A 258 10.15 22.81 -19.30
C VAL A 258 10.87 23.17 -20.61
N ARG A 259 10.14 23.31 -21.73
CA ARG A 259 10.64 23.77 -23.04
C ARG A 259 10.42 25.26 -23.28
N SER A 260 10.10 26.03 -22.24
CA SER A 260 9.80 27.47 -22.29
C SER A 260 8.67 27.84 -23.25
N MET A 261 7.75 26.91 -23.55
CA MET A 261 6.55 27.20 -24.33
C MET A 261 5.43 27.72 -23.43
N HIS A 262 4.65 28.66 -23.94
CA HIS A 262 3.49 29.19 -23.23
C HIS A 262 2.40 28.13 -23.13
N CYS A 263 1.89 27.94 -21.92
CA CYS A 263 0.76 27.09 -21.61
C CYS A 263 -0.13 27.80 -20.59
N ASP A 264 -1.42 27.50 -20.57
CA ASP A 264 -2.36 28.07 -19.62
C ASP A 264 -2.01 27.64 -18.18
N THR A 265 -2.08 28.58 -17.24
CA THR A 265 -1.89 28.33 -15.81
C THR A 265 -2.96 27.37 -15.27
N HIS A 266 -4.20 27.42 -15.79
CA HIS A 266 -5.26 26.49 -15.37
C HIS A 266 -4.88 25.02 -15.64
N LEU A 267 -4.38 24.74 -16.85
CA LEU A 267 -3.93 23.39 -17.25
C LEU A 267 -2.76 22.91 -16.41
N GLN A 268 -1.79 23.79 -16.11
CA GLN A 268 -0.65 23.47 -15.23
C GLN A 268 -1.09 23.16 -13.79
N THR A 269 -2.05 23.92 -13.24
CA THR A 269 -2.60 23.66 -11.90
C THR A 269 -3.35 22.33 -11.86
N THR A 270 -4.13 22.04 -12.91
CA THR A 270 -4.88 20.77 -13.02
C THR A 270 -3.94 19.56 -13.12
N GLU A 271 -2.88 19.66 -13.92
CA GLU A 271 -1.83 18.63 -14.00
C GLU A 271 -1.11 18.44 -12.65
N TRP A 272 -0.83 19.53 -11.93
CA TRP A 272 -0.23 19.46 -10.59
C TRP A 272 -1.14 18.73 -9.58
N GLU A 273 -2.44 19.04 -9.53
CA GLU A 273 -3.39 18.36 -8.62
C GLU A 273 -3.51 16.85 -8.94
N LEU A 274 -3.49 16.50 -10.23
CA LEU A 274 -3.52 15.11 -10.69
C LEU A 274 -2.22 14.37 -10.31
N HIS A 275 -1.03 14.92 -10.54
CA HIS A 275 0.21 14.28 -10.09
C HIS A 275 0.34 14.20 -8.55
N PHE A 276 -0.19 15.18 -7.81
CA PHE A 276 -0.17 15.18 -6.34
C PHE A 276 -1.01 14.03 -5.75
N SER A 277 -2.14 13.71 -6.40
CA SER A 277 -2.97 12.57 -6.03
C SER A 277 -2.40 11.25 -6.56
N GLN A 278 -1.86 11.22 -7.78
CA GLN A 278 -1.15 10.07 -8.37
C GLN A 278 0.04 9.61 -7.50
N ALA A 279 0.81 10.54 -6.94
CA ALA A 279 1.89 10.25 -5.99
C ALA A 279 1.33 9.66 -4.67
N GLY A 280 0.17 10.12 -4.20
CA GLY A 280 -0.50 9.56 -3.03
C GLY A 280 -0.93 8.11 -3.23
N ASP A 281 -1.65 7.85 -4.34
CA ASP A 281 -2.16 6.52 -4.67
C ASP A 281 -1.01 5.53 -4.98
N ALA A 282 0.03 5.97 -5.70
CA ALA A 282 1.21 5.14 -5.98
C ALA A 282 1.98 4.76 -4.71
N LEU A 283 2.12 5.70 -3.76
CA LEU A 283 2.80 5.44 -2.48
C LEU A 283 2.01 4.47 -1.60
N GLU A 284 0.68 4.55 -1.62
CA GLU A 284 -0.19 3.65 -0.89
C GLU A 284 -0.21 2.24 -1.52
N GLU A 285 -0.29 2.16 -2.85
CA GLU A 285 -0.14 0.91 -3.59
C GLU A 285 1.22 0.23 -3.34
N LEU A 286 2.29 1.02 -3.24
CA LEU A 286 3.64 0.56 -2.91
C LEU A 286 3.70 -0.04 -1.50
N ARG A 287 3.15 0.63 -0.47
CA ARG A 287 3.05 0.07 0.90
C ARG A 287 2.29 -1.25 0.93
N GLN A 288 1.10 -1.28 0.34
CA GLN A 288 0.26 -2.48 0.32
C GLN A 288 0.95 -3.65 -0.40
N SER A 289 1.64 -3.37 -1.51
CA SER A 289 2.39 -4.38 -2.27
C SER A 289 3.63 -4.87 -1.51
N LEU A 290 4.31 -4.02 -0.74
CA LEU A 290 5.41 -4.42 0.15
C LEU A 290 4.94 -5.32 1.30
N HIS A 291 3.83 -4.97 1.97
CA HIS A 291 3.24 -5.82 3.01
C HIS A 291 2.82 -7.19 2.45
N LEU A 292 2.23 -7.23 1.26
CA LEU A 292 1.87 -8.48 0.60
C LEU A 292 3.11 -9.30 0.20
N CYS A 293 4.19 -8.64 -0.22
CA CYS A 293 5.49 -9.26 -0.54
C CYS A 293 6.15 -9.95 0.67
N ASP A 294 6.01 -9.38 1.86
CA ASP A 294 6.45 -10.01 3.11
C ASP A 294 5.54 -11.17 3.52
N TYR A 295 4.22 -10.94 3.57
CA TYR A 295 3.26 -12.00 3.90
C TYR A 295 3.41 -13.22 2.98
N MET A 296 3.58 -13.02 1.68
CA MET A 296 3.82 -14.13 0.76
C MET A 296 5.20 -14.76 0.89
N TYR A 297 6.20 -14.06 1.44
CA TYR A 297 7.49 -14.66 1.75
C TYR A 297 7.39 -15.63 2.92
N THR A 298 6.83 -15.16 4.04
CA THR A 298 6.63 -15.95 5.25
C THR A 298 5.71 -17.13 4.95
N PHE A 299 4.57 -16.88 4.32
CA PHE A 299 3.65 -17.92 3.90
C PHE A 299 4.31 -18.97 2.99
N LYS A 300 5.14 -18.55 2.02
CA LYS A 300 5.86 -19.47 1.14
C LYS A 300 6.89 -20.31 1.92
N ARG A 301 7.69 -19.67 2.78
CA ARG A 301 8.73 -20.32 3.59
C ARG A 301 8.14 -21.35 4.55
N ASP A 302 7.07 -20.98 5.24
CA ASP A 302 6.55 -21.72 6.39
C ASP A 302 5.53 -22.79 5.98
N TRP A 303 4.79 -22.58 4.88
CA TRP A 303 3.65 -23.42 4.52
C TRP A 303 3.70 -24.11 3.16
N ILE A 304 4.60 -23.73 2.23
CA ILE A 304 4.58 -24.24 0.85
C ILE A 304 5.67 -25.29 0.63
N CYS A 305 5.24 -26.55 0.56
CA CYS A 305 6.08 -27.71 0.30
C CYS A 305 5.76 -28.33 -1.07
N GLY A 306 6.76 -28.97 -1.70
CA GLY A 306 6.63 -29.61 -3.02
C GLY A 306 7.01 -28.69 -4.18
N GLN A 307 7.26 -29.28 -5.37
CA GLN A 307 7.79 -28.54 -6.52
C GLN A 307 6.73 -27.67 -7.20
N SER A 308 5.62 -28.26 -7.67
CA SER A 308 4.57 -27.53 -8.43
C SER A 308 3.96 -26.34 -7.67
N THR A 309 3.68 -26.55 -6.38
CA THR A 309 3.16 -25.54 -5.45
C THR A 309 4.16 -24.40 -5.23
N ASN A 310 5.46 -24.72 -5.09
CA ASN A 310 6.53 -23.74 -4.99
C ASN A 310 6.69 -22.94 -6.29
N THR A 311 6.57 -23.57 -7.48
CA THR A 311 6.56 -22.87 -8.78
C THR A 311 5.40 -21.88 -8.88
N TRP A 312 4.17 -22.28 -8.55
CA TRP A 312 3.01 -21.37 -8.56
C TRP A 312 3.17 -20.21 -7.57
N ALA A 313 3.64 -20.50 -6.35
CA ALA A 313 3.92 -19.49 -5.35
C ALA A 313 5.04 -18.52 -5.77
N GLN A 314 6.07 -19.02 -6.47
CA GLN A 314 7.13 -18.20 -7.01
C GLN A 314 6.61 -17.26 -8.11
N ASN A 315 5.77 -17.76 -9.02
CA ASN A 315 5.18 -16.94 -10.08
C ASN A 315 4.26 -15.83 -9.51
N ALA A 316 3.45 -16.18 -8.51
CA ALA A 316 2.62 -15.20 -7.81
C ALA A 316 3.48 -14.18 -7.02
N PHE A 317 4.58 -14.61 -6.41
CA PHE A 317 5.54 -13.72 -5.75
C PHE A 317 6.24 -12.77 -6.74
N THR A 318 6.71 -13.27 -7.89
CA THR A 318 7.33 -12.40 -8.92
C THR A 318 6.38 -11.34 -9.45
N HIS A 319 5.08 -11.65 -9.58
CA HIS A 319 4.06 -10.68 -9.97
C HIS A 319 3.87 -9.56 -8.94
N ILE A 320 4.04 -9.83 -7.64
CA ILE A 320 3.94 -8.79 -6.60
C ILE A 320 5.24 -7.97 -6.54
N VAL A 321 6.40 -8.59 -6.79
CA VAL A 321 7.67 -7.86 -6.94
C VAL A 321 7.62 -6.90 -8.14
N SER A 322 7.08 -7.32 -9.30
CA SER A 322 6.88 -6.42 -10.44
C SER A 322 5.83 -5.33 -10.15
N LYS A 323 4.83 -5.62 -9.31
CA LYS A 323 3.89 -4.61 -8.82
C LYS A 323 4.58 -3.57 -7.92
N VAL A 324 5.47 -4.01 -7.03
CA VAL A 324 6.30 -3.12 -6.19
C VAL A 324 7.19 -2.22 -7.05
N SER A 325 7.83 -2.74 -8.10
CA SER A 325 8.61 -1.88 -9.01
C SER A 325 7.73 -0.88 -9.76
N ALA A 326 6.62 -1.33 -10.36
CA ALA A 326 5.71 -0.45 -11.10
C ALA A 326 5.12 0.68 -10.22
N ALA A 327 4.73 0.38 -8.97
CA ALA A 327 4.22 1.39 -8.04
C ALA A 327 5.30 2.42 -7.65
N ALA A 328 6.55 1.99 -7.45
CA ALA A 328 7.66 2.89 -7.18
C ALA A 328 8.08 3.71 -8.43
N ASP A 329 8.04 3.13 -9.62
CA ASP A 329 8.26 3.84 -10.88
C ASP A 329 7.23 4.95 -11.07
N LYS A 330 5.94 4.64 -10.86
CA LYS A 330 4.83 5.59 -10.89
C LYS A 330 4.99 6.70 -9.84
N TYR A 331 5.39 6.36 -8.61
CA TYR A 331 5.68 7.35 -7.57
C TYR A 331 6.83 8.29 -7.96
N CYS A 332 7.96 7.75 -8.42
CA CYS A 332 9.10 8.55 -8.85
C CYS A 332 8.77 9.46 -10.04
N ALA A 333 7.97 8.99 -11.00
CA ALA A 333 7.50 9.79 -12.13
C ALA A 333 6.61 10.95 -11.67
N ALA A 334 5.60 10.69 -10.85
CA ALA A 334 4.72 11.72 -10.30
C ALA A 334 5.48 12.72 -9.41
N HIS A 335 6.41 12.26 -8.58
CA HIS A 335 7.28 13.12 -7.77
C HIS A 335 8.19 14.01 -8.64
N GLY A 336 8.77 13.45 -9.71
CA GLY A 336 9.55 14.22 -10.69
C GLY A 336 8.72 15.30 -11.40
N ALA A 337 7.46 14.99 -11.74
CA ALA A 337 6.53 15.96 -12.32
C ALA A 337 6.19 17.09 -11.34
N LEU A 338 5.91 16.77 -10.07
CA LEU A 338 5.69 17.74 -9.01
C LEU A 338 6.90 18.65 -8.80
N LEU A 339 8.12 18.10 -8.73
CA LEU A 339 9.37 18.88 -8.62
C LEU A 339 9.51 19.90 -9.76
N ALA A 340 9.18 19.51 -10.99
CA ALA A 340 9.33 20.37 -12.15
C ALA A 340 8.20 21.41 -12.31
N LEU A 341 6.97 21.13 -11.85
CA LEU A 341 5.86 22.10 -11.79
C LEU A 341 6.00 23.10 -10.61
N THR A 342 6.66 22.71 -9.52
CA THR A 342 6.85 23.53 -8.31
C THR A 342 7.39 24.94 -8.54
N PRO A 343 8.51 25.15 -9.26
CA PRO A 343 9.05 26.49 -9.49
C PRO A 343 8.15 27.36 -10.38
N LEU A 344 7.26 26.74 -11.18
CA LEU A 344 6.33 27.45 -12.06
C LEU A 344 5.10 27.95 -11.29
N LEU A 345 4.56 27.13 -10.40
CA LEU A 345 3.34 27.41 -9.62
C LEU A 345 3.60 27.98 -8.21
N GLN A 346 4.86 28.09 -7.78
CA GLN A 346 5.28 28.58 -6.45
C GLN A 346 4.70 27.78 -5.27
N MET A 347 4.43 26.48 -5.45
CA MET A 347 3.80 25.62 -4.44
C MET A 347 4.87 24.97 -3.54
N ILE A 348 5.17 25.57 -2.40
CA ILE A 348 6.39 25.26 -1.61
C ILE A 348 6.18 24.14 -0.56
N SER A 349 4.94 23.83 -0.16
CA SER A 349 4.64 23.02 1.03
C SER A 349 4.41 21.51 0.80
N TRP A 350 4.36 21.01 -0.44
CA TRP A 350 4.04 19.60 -0.70
C TRP A 350 5.20 18.63 -0.39
N ASN A 351 6.45 19.09 -0.46
CA ASN A 351 7.68 18.32 -0.16
C ASN A 351 7.72 17.77 1.28
N PHE A 352 6.94 18.33 2.20
CA PHE A 352 6.82 17.79 3.56
C PHE A 352 5.98 16.51 3.62
N LYS A 353 5.07 16.32 2.66
CA LYS A 353 4.11 15.21 2.60
C LYS A 353 4.59 14.07 1.70
N TYR A 354 5.16 14.41 0.53
CA TYR A 354 5.78 13.46 -0.38
C TYR A 354 7.25 13.83 -0.51
N LYS A 355 8.11 12.83 -0.32
CA LYS A 355 9.57 12.98 -0.37
C LYS A 355 10.15 12.10 -1.46
N GLU A 356 11.37 12.42 -1.88
CA GLU A 356 12.08 11.63 -2.87
C GLU A 356 12.23 10.18 -2.40
N LEU A 357 11.98 9.22 -3.32
CA LEU A 357 12.10 7.79 -3.08
C LEU A 357 13.36 7.28 -3.75
N ASN A 358 14.35 6.86 -2.96
CA ASN A 358 15.55 6.22 -3.45
C ASN A 358 15.30 4.71 -3.61
N LYS A 359 15.10 4.25 -4.84
CA LYS A 359 14.77 2.84 -5.15
C LYS A 359 15.77 1.80 -4.62
N LYS A 360 16.98 2.18 -4.20
CA LYS A 360 17.95 1.25 -3.60
C LYS A 360 17.87 1.18 -2.09
N ASP A 361 17.78 2.36 -1.47
CA ASP A 361 17.90 2.51 -0.01
C ASP A 361 16.52 2.54 0.67
N ASP A 362 15.47 2.81 -0.10
CA ASP A 362 14.08 2.81 0.35
C ASP A 362 13.29 1.58 -0.11
N MET A 363 13.41 1.03 -1.33
CA MET A 363 12.50 -0.06 -1.78
C MET A 363 12.87 -1.45 -1.28
N HIS A 364 12.15 -1.94 -0.29
CA HIS A 364 12.85 -2.75 0.72
C HIS A 364 11.78 -3.55 1.55
N ARG A 365 11.90 -4.89 1.58
CA ARG A 365 11.05 -5.94 2.20
C ARG A 365 11.40 -6.29 3.67
N MET A 366 10.40 -6.33 4.55
CA MET A 366 10.48 -6.90 5.91
C MET A 366 11.20 -8.27 5.97
N SER A 367 11.94 -8.51 7.06
CA SER A 367 12.59 -9.80 7.32
C SER A 367 11.95 -10.51 8.51
N ALA A 368 11.24 -11.61 8.23
CA ALA A 368 10.65 -12.43 9.29
C ALA A 368 11.72 -13.27 9.98
N LEU A 369 12.01 -12.95 11.23
CA LEU A 369 12.95 -13.68 12.08
C LEU A 369 12.50 -15.14 12.25
N THR A 370 13.38 -16.07 11.87
CA THR A 370 13.30 -17.46 12.33
C THR A 370 14.65 -17.88 12.89
N LYS A 371 14.79 -17.86 14.21
CA LYS A 371 15.89 -18.50 14.94
C LYS A 371 15.38 -19.25 16.16
N GLY A 372 14.61 -20.31 15.89
CA GLY A 372 14.17 -21.31 16.85
C GLY A 372 14.63 -22.72 16.45
N ALA A 373 15.88 -23.06 16.78
CA ALA A 373 16.46 -24.41 16.84
C ALA A 373 16.14 -25.45 15.73
N GLN A 374 17.07 -25.64 14.78
CA GLN A 374 17.98 -26.82 14.77
C GLN A 374 18.99 -26.82 13.61
N LEU A 375 20.25 -27.13 13.91
CA LEU A 375 21.35 -27.18 12.96
C LEU A 375 21.26 -28.40 12.01
N ARG A 376 21.32 -28.17 10.69
CA ARG A 376 22.06 -29.07 9.78
C ARG A 376 22.49 -28.39 8.47
N HIS A 377 23.78 -28.02 8.45
CA HIS A 377 24.70 -27.81 7.32
C HIS A 377 24.25 -27.14 6.00
N ASN A 378 24.99 -26.07 5.71
CA ASN A 378 25.54 -25.70 4.41
C ASN A 378 24.56 -25.50 3.24
N LEU A 379 24.18 -24.24 3.04
CA LEU A 379 24.43 -23.56 1.76
C LEU A 379 24.52 -22.04 1.98
N THR A 380 25.43 -21.41 1.25
CA THR A 380 25.60 -19.96 1.16
C THR A 380 24.46 -19.34 0.36
N ASP A 381 23.89 -18.24 0.85
CA ASP A 381 23.80 -17.00 0.04
C ASP A 381 23.49 -15.78 0.92
N HIS A 382 24.10 -14.64 0.56
CA HIS A 382 23.71 -13.31 1.04
C HIS A 382 22.35 -12.93 0.46
N PHE A 383 21.46 -12.30 1.23
CA PHE A 383 20.63 -11.19 0.74
C PHE A 383 20.25 -10.24 1.89
N GLU A 384 20.49 -8.94 1.68
CA GLU A 384 20.36 -7.87 2.69
C GLU A 384 19.02 -7.11 2.64
N LYS A 385 18.84 -6.29 3.70
CA LYS A 385 17.64 -5.53 4.12
C LYS A 385 17.57 -4.11 3.49
N MET A 386 16.51 -3.30 3.68
CA MET A 386 15.15 -3.70 4.14
C MET A 386 13.98 -2.67 4.46
N TRP A 387 14.05 -1.31 4.59
CA TRP A 387 12.83 -0.40 4.71
C TRP A 387 12.74 0.94 3.87
N ILE A 388 11.55 1.40 3.38
CA ILE A 388 11.27 2.81 2.88
C ILE A 388 10.88 3.72 4.06
N VAL A 389 11.68 4.72 4.48
CA VAL A 389 11.16 5.94 5.17
C VAL A 389 12.14 7.12 5.13
N HIS A 390 11.67 8.26 4.61
CA HIS A 390 12.23 9.58 4.97
C HIS A 390 11.25 10.38 5.87
N LEU A 391 11.49 10.42 7.18
CA LEU A 391 10.70 11.21 8.14
C LEU A 391 11.59 12.14 8.98
N SER A 392 12.35 13.00 8.31
CA SER A 392 12.80 14.25 8.91
C SER A 392 11.61 15.18 9.19
N ALA A 393 11.39 15.48 10.47
CA ALA A 393 10.57 16.60 10.91
C ALA A 393 11.50 17.78 11.22
N THR A 394 11.41 18.87 10.45
CA THR A 394 12.09 20.13 10.79
C THR A 394 11.26 20.88 11.83
N ALA A 395 11.64 20.76 13.10
CA ALA A 395 11.11 21.62 14.16
C ALA A 395 11.49 23.08 13.85
N GLY A 396 10.48 23.92 13.60
CA GLY A 396 10.67 25.35 13.42
C GLY A 396 11.03 26.00 14.77
N SER A 397 12.30 26.35 14.95
CA SER A 397 12.74 27.14 16.09
C SER A 397 12.47 28.64 15.83
N PRO A 398 11.68 29.35 16.66
CA PRO A 398 11.42 30.77 16.47
C PRO A 398 12.58 31.61 17.04
N VAL A 399 13.14 32.52 16.23
CA VAL A 399 14.16 33.49 16.65
C VAL A 399 13.80 34.87 16.10
N GLY A 400 13.79 35.88 17.00
CA GLY A 400 13.48 37.29 16.70
C GLY A 400 12.27 37.74 17.50
N LYS A 401 12.44 38.20 18.75
CA LYS A 401 12.80 39.58 19.14
C LYS A 401 11.79 40.64 18.65
N GLU A 402 10.97 41.11 19.59
CA GLU A 402 10.64 42.53 19.67
C GLU A 402 11.00 43.01 21.08
N ASP A 403 11.79 44.08 21.14
CA ASP A 403 12.07 44.84 22.36
C ASP A 403 10.95 45.87 22.53
N GLU A 404 10.35 46.01 23.71
CA GLU A 404 9.71 47.28 24.09
C GLU A 404 9.81 47.54 25.60
N GLU A 405 10.06 48.81 25.94
CA GLU A 405 10.37 49.28 27.29
C GLU A 405 9.11 49.49 28.14
N GLY A 406 9.23 49.41 29.48
CA GLY A 406 8.38 50.25 30.33
C GLY A 406 7.98 49.70 31.70
N THR A 407 8.37 50.44 32.75
CA THR A 407 7.89 50.36 34.14
C THR A 407 8.26 49.09 34.95
N GLY A 408 8.69 49.19 36.22
CA GLY A 408 9.02 50.37 37.01
C GLY A 408 8.90 50.17 38.53
N ASN A 409 9.98 49.73 39.18
CA ASN A 409 10.43 50.08 40.56
C ASN A 409 11.63 49.21 40.97
#